data_AF-A0A369TJB2-F1
#
_entry.id   AF-A0A369TJB2-F1
#
_cell.length_a   1.000
_cell.length_b   1.000
_cell.length_c   1.000
_cell.angle_alpha   90.00
_cell.angle_beta   90.00
_cell.angle_gamma   90.00
#
_symmetry.space_group_name_H-M   'P 1'
#
loop_
_entity.id
_entity.type
_entity.pdbx_description
1 polymer ?
#
loop_
_entity_poly.entity_id
_entity_poly.type
_entity_poly.pdbx_seq_one_letter_code
_entity_poly.pdbx_strand_id
1 'polypeptide(L)' 'MFAENQLTENFDQITAFLLKERQKVLSETEWKFRMRGYGYNLRRTDTGVEIARLPQNRVLGTLAV' A
#
# COMPACT_ATOMS: atom_id res chain seq x y z
N MET A 1 -20.14 1.84 -6.04
CA MET A 1 -19.55 0.50 -6.20
C MET A 1 -18.32 0.45 -5.32
N PHE A 2 -18.41 -0.18 -4.15
CA PHE A 2 -17.22 -0.48 -3.34
C PHE A 2 -16.69 -1.80 -3.87
N ALA A 3 -15.51 -1.78 -4.47
CA ALA A 3 -14.86 -2.98 -4.96
C ALA A 3 -14.79 -4.00 -3.82
N GLU A 4 -15.27 -5.21 -4.09
CA GLU A 4 -15.08 -6.38 -3.22
C GLU A 4 -13.59 -6.71 -3.17
N ASN A 5 -12.84 -5.97 -2.36
CA ASN A 5 -11.44 -6.27 -2.08
C ASN A 5 -11.45 -7.48 -1.14
N GLN A 6 -11.31 -8.68 -1.70
CA GLN A 6 -10.82 -9.85 -0.96
C GLN A 6 -9.44 -9.45 -0.40
N LEU A 7 -9.44 -9.00 0.85
CA LEU A 7 -8.26 -8.48 1.53
C LEU A 7 -7.35 -9.66 1.82
N THR A 8 -6.31 -9.85 1.02
CA THR A 8 -5.28 -10.81 1.37
C THR A 8 -4.69 -10.47 2.75
N GLU A 9 -4.68 -11.43 3.67
CA GLU A 9 -3.98 -11.32 4.97
C GLU A 9 -2.47 -11.60 4.88
N ASN A 10 -2.02 -12.17 3.76
CA ASN A 10 -0.62 -12.40 3.45
C ASN A 10 0.10 -11.12 2.97
N PHE A 11 1.13 -10.72 3.73
CA PHE A 11 1.95 -9.55 3.45
C PHE A 11 2.62 -9.59 2.06
N ASP A 12 3.04 -10.77 1.57
CA ASP A 12 3.70 -10.91 0.26
C ASP A 12 2.77 -10.57 -0.91
N GLN A 13 1.48 -10.90 -0.79
CA GLN A 13 0.52 -10.53 -1.84
C GLN A 13 0.21 -9.03 -1.78
N ILE A 14 0.18 -8.45 -0.57
CA ILE A 14 0.01 -7.00 -0.40
C ILE A 14 1.18 -6.28 -1.05
N THR A 15 2.42 -6.65 -0.75
CA THR A 15 3.61 -6.00 -1.35
C THR A 15 3.66 -6.18 -2.86
N ALA A 16 3.35 -7.37 -3.38
CA ALA A 16 3.27 -7.61 -4.83
C ALA A 16 2.21 -6.71 -5.50
N PHE A 17 1.04 -6.58 -4.88
CA PHE A 17 -0.01 -5.67 -5.34
C PHE A 17 0.46 -4.20 -5.33
N LEU A 18 1.03 -3.75 -4.22
CA LEU A 18 1.53 -2.38 -4.07
C LEU A 18 2.60 -2.05 -5.13
N LEU A 19 3.54 -2.96 -5.38
CA LEU A 19 4.58 -2.82 -6.40
C LEU A 19 4.00 -2.78 -7.82
N LYS A 20 3.00 -3.61 -8.13
CA LYS A 20 2.28 -3.57 -9.41
C LYS A 20 1.59 -2.23 -9.63
N GLU A 21 0.99 -1.66 -8.59
CA GLU A 21 0.37 -0.33 -8.68
C GLU A 21 1.40 0.80 -8.75
N ARG A 22 2.59 0.63 -8.14
CA ARG A 22 3.71 1.59 -8.24
C ARG A 22 4.19 1.76 -9.68
N GLN A 23 4.15 0.70 -10.49
CA GLN A 23 4.55 0.74 -11.90
C GLN A 23 3.55 1.51 -12.79
N LYS A 24 2.33 1.78 -12.31
CA LYS A 24 1.26 2.45 -13.07
C LYS A 24 1.14 3.95 -12.80
N VAL A 25 2.07 4.54 -12.04
CA VAL A 25 2.04 5.94 -11.62
C VAL A 25 3.40 6.59 -11.83
N LEU A 26 3.37 7.89 -12.09
CA LEU A 26 4.56 8.67 -12.43
C LEU A 26 5.29 9.14 -11.17
N SER A 27 4.58 9.27 -10.05
CA SER A 27 5.16 9.76 -8.79
C SER A 27 4.77 8.93 -7.56
N GLU A 28 5.57 9.07 -6.51
CA GLU A 28 5.24 8.48 -5.19
C GLU A 28 3.98 9.09 -4.58
N THR A 29 3.72 10.38 -4.81
CA THR A 29 2.53 11.06 -4.29
C THR A 29 1.26 10.47 -4.90
N GLU A 30 1.24 10.26 -6.22
CA GLU A 30 0.15 9.57 -6.91
C GLU A 30 -0.02 8.15 -6.40
N TRP A 31 1.09 7.43 -6.18
CA TRP A 31 1.05 6.09 -5.61
C TRP A 31 0.38 6.07 -4.24
N LYS A 32 0.84 6.92 -3.31
CA LYS A 32 0.27 7.07 -1.96
C LYS A 32 -1.21 7.42 -2.00
N PHE A 33 -1.60 8.35 -2.87
CA PHE A 33 -2.99 8.75 -3.06
C PHE A 33 -3.84 7.57 -3.56
N ARG A 34 -3.37 6.86 -4.58
CA ARG A 34 -4.04 5.67 -5.12
C ARG A 34 -4.21 4.59 -4.06
N MET A 35 -3.19 4.35 -3.23
CA MET A 35 -3.22 3.31 -2.20
C MET A 35 -4.20 3.60 -1.07
N ARG A 36 -4.44 4.88 -0.75
CA ARG A 36 -5.51 5.27 0.18
C ARG A 36 -6.89 4.83 -0.31
N GLY A 37 -7.12 4.87 -1.64
CA GLY A 37 -8.33 4.35 -2.26
C GLY A 37 -8.53 2.84 -2.07
N TYR A 38 -7.45 2.09 -1.86
CA TYR A 38 -7.48 0.65 -1.54
C TYR A 38 -7.45 0.35 -0.04
N GLY A 39 -7.48 1.37 0.82
CA GLY A 39 -7.43 1.21 2.28
C GLY A 39 -6.02 1.05 2.86
N TYR A 40 -4.98 1.43 2.11
CA TYR A 40 -3.60 1.41 2.59
C TYR A 40 -3.04 2.82 2.74
N ASN A 41 -2.35 3.06 3.85
CA ASN A 41 -1.52 4.23 4.06
C ASN A 41 -0.05 3.85 3.85
N LEU A 42 0.64 4.61 3.01
CA LEU A 42 2.05 4.39 2.69
C LEU A 42 2.88 5.55 3.20
N ARG A 43 3.88 5.25 4.04
CA ARG A 43 4.79 6.24 4.62
C ARG A 43 6.23 5.90 4.26
N ARG A 44 6.95 6.86 3.67
CA ARG A 44 8.39 6.71 3.42
C ARG A 44 9.12 6.78 4.76
N THR A 45 10.06 5.88 4.96
CA THR A 45 10.95 5.77 6.12
C THR A 45 12.38 5.63 5.62
N ASP A 46 13.36 5.73 6.51
CA ASP A 46 14.78 5.58 6.14
C ASP A 46 15.10 4.16 5.60
N THR A 47 14.28 3.16 5.97
CA THR A 47 14.47 1.75 5.60
C THR A 47 13.55 1.28 4.47
N GLY A 48 12.76 2.17 3.86
CA GLY A 48 11.81 1.81 2.80
C GLY A 48 10.43 2.45 2.98
N VAL A 49 9.37 1.73 2.64
CA VAL A 49 7.98 2.21 2.72
C VAL A 49 7.19 1.38 3.72
N GLU A 50 6.78 2.01 4.81
CA GLU A 50 5.87 1.43 5.80
C GLU A 50 4.45 1.39 5.21
N ILE A 51 3.81 0.23 5.38
CA ILE A 51 2.47 -0.07 4.93
C ILE A 51 1.56 -0.21 6.15
N ALA A 52 0.51 0.60 6.22
CA ALA A 52 -0.49 0.51 7.27
C ALA A 52 -1.89 0.35 6.68
N ARG A 53 -2.76 -0.38 7.40
CA ARG A 53 -4.18 -0.54 7.04
C ARG A 53 -5.01 0.60 7.63
N LEU A 54 -5.78 1.26 6.78
CA LEU A 54 -6.79 2.24 7.16
C LEU A 54 -8.09 1.52 7.61
N PRO A 55 -8.92 2.17 8.45
CA PRO A 55 -8.74 3.52 9.01
C PRO A 55 -7.86 3.56 10.27
N GLN A 56 -7.58 2.43 10.94
CA GLN A 56 -6.89 2.43 12.23
C GLN A 56 -5.38 2.70 12.15
N ASN A 57 -4.81 2.85 10.95
CA ASN A 57 -3.36 2.91 10.71
C ASN A 57 -2.60 1.73 11.36
N ARG A 58 -3.17 0.53 11.30
CA ARG A 58 -2.49 -0.67 11.79
C ARG A 58 -1.33 -1.01 10.85
N VAL A 59 -0.10 -0.87 11.32
CA VAL A 59 1.10 -1.22 10.54
C VAL A 59 1.08 -2.71 10.20
N LEU A 60 1.26 -3.03 8.93
CA LEU A 60 1.32 -4.40 8.41
C LEU A 60 2.77 -4.85 8.17
N GLY A 61 3.66 -3.90 7.86
CA GLY A 61 5.08 -4.15 7.65
C GLY A 61 5.74 -3.06 6.81
N THR A 62 7.01 -3.27 6.48
CA THR A 62 7.81 -2.34 5.67
C THR A 62 8.25 -3.03 4.38
N LEU A 63 8.02 -2.37 3.25
CA LEU A 63 8.52 -2.75 1.95
C LEU A 63 9.90 -2.12 1.74
N ALA A 64 10.93 -2.93 1.56
CA ALA A 64 12.20 -2.46 1.03
C ALA A 64 12.01 -2.09 -0.45
N VAL A 65 12.31 -0.84 -0.81
CA VAL A 65 12.26 -0.30 -2.18
C VAL A 65 13.60 0.32 -2.54
#